data_AF-A0AAX4HQE2-F1
#
_entry.id   AF-A0AAX4HQE2-F1
#
_cell.length_a   1.000
_cell.length_b   1.000
_cell.length_c   1.000
_cell.angle_alpha   90.00
_cell.angle_beta   90.00
_cell.angle_gamma   90.00
#
_symmetry.space_group_name_H-M   'P 1'
#
loop_
_entity.id
_entity.type
_entity.pdbx_description
1 polymer ?
#
loop_
_entity_poly.entity_id
_entity_poly.type
_entity_poly.pdbx_seq_one_letter_code
_entity_poly.pdbx_strand_id
1 'polypeptide(L)'
;MKWILPVLLILAACNQDNLSPESALKSYMDGRMGTIVTRDFILERVTGKMKQSFENMDDEEFKKASDMTNIKKESFKILSKSCQEKKCFLTYSVAYQTKAEEKTTFATEVKKIAEVVNEGGKWLISDVSNIKTYHEALEPINPLE
;
A
#
# COMPACT_ATOMS: atom_id res chain seq x y z
N MET A 1 35.92 36.06 26.83
CA MET A 1 36.07 34.94 25.88
C MET A 1 34.69 34.31 25.72
N LYS A 2 34.08 34.46 24.54
CA LYS A 2 32.72 34.00 24.23
C LYS A 2 32.70 32.47 24.18
N TRP A 3 31.94 31.83 25.06
CA TRP A 3 31.58 30.41 24.91
C TRP A 3 30.15 30.35 24.36
N ILE A 4 30.05 30.09 23.06
CA ILE A 4 28.79 29.85 22.36
C ILE A 4 28.43 28.39 22.65
N LEU A 5 27.32 28.20 23.35
CA LEU A 5 26.65 26.91 23.55
C LEU A 5 25.71 26.69 22.35
N PRO A 6 25.95 25.74 21.43
CA PRO A 6 24.93 25.38 20.46
C PRO A 6 23.99 24.37 21.14
N VAL A 7 22.91 24.89 21.73
CA VAL A 7 21.80 24.09 22.25
C VAL A 7 20.97 23.62 21.05
N LEU A 8 21.04 22.32 20.81
CA LEU A 8 19.88 21.44 20.64
C LEU A 8 18.80 21.95 19.65
N LEU A 9 19.01 21.70 18.36
CA LEU A 9 18.00 21.89 17.31
C LEU A 9 17.91 20.66 16.39
N ILE A 10 17.97 19.47 16.99
CA ILE A 10 17.75 18.19 16.32
C ILE A 10 16.61 17.49 17.06
N LEU A 11 15.35 17.70 16.72
CA LEU A 11 14.23 16.79 17.08
C LEU A 11 12.91 17.20 16.37
N ALA A 12 12.98 17.56 15.09
CA ALA A 12 11.79 17.63 14.24
C ALA A 12 12.00 16.79 12.97
N ALA A 13 12.42 15.54 13.14
CA ALA A 13 12.11 14.51 12.16
C ALA A 13 10.62 14.20 12.30
N CYS A 14 9.77 15.07 11.74
CA CYS A 14 8.38 14.71 11.50
C CYS A 14 8.40 13.52 10.56
N ASN A 15 8.14 12.32 11.07
CA ASN A 15 7.70 11.21 10.24
C ASN A 15 6.39 11.66 9.59
N GLN A 16 6.47 12.15 8.34
CA GLN A 16 5.32 12.66 7.57
C GLN A 16 4.42 11.53 7.04
N ASP A 17 4.61 10.31 7.53
CA ASP A 17 3.83 9.15 7.14
C ASP A 17 2.38 9.30 7.59
N ASN A 18 1.45 9.17 6.65
CA ASN A 18 0.01 9.20 6.84
C ASN A 18 -0.59 10.57 7.26
N LEU A 19 0.11 11.68 7.03
CA LEU A 19 -0.43 13.04 7.23
C LEU A 19 -1.47 13.45 6.18
N SER A 20 -1.49 12.79 5.01
CA SER A 20 -2.48 12.99 3.96
C SER A 20 -3.06 11.63 3.53
N PRO A 21 -4.26 11.61 2.92
CA PRO A 21 -4.85 10.36 2.44
C PRO A 21 -3.96 9.70 1.37
N GLU A 22 -3.30 10.48 0.51
CA GLU A 22 -2.38 9.98 -0.51
C GLU A 22 -1.10 9.43 0.10
N SER A 23 -0.52 10.11 1.09
CA SER A 23 0.70 9.62 1.75
C SER A 23 0.41 8.34 2.54
N ALA A 24 -0.78 8.22 3.14
CA ALA A 24 -1.21 7.00 3.81
C ALA A 24 -1.32 5.81 2.85
N LEU A 25 -2.02 6.00 1.73
CA LEU A 25 -2.16 4.95 0.73
C LEU A 25 -0.80 4.59 0.10
N LYS A 26 0.03 5.58 -0.22
CA LYS A 26 1.36 5.36 -0.78
C LYS A 26 2.26 4.61 0.19
N SER A 27 2.31 5.01 1.46
CA SER A 27 3.11 4.35 2.51
C SER A 27 2.67 2.89 2.70
N TYR A 28 1.36 2.65 2.70
CA TYR A 28 0.82 1.29 2.77
C TYR A 28 1.24 0.42 1.57
N MET A 29 1.12 0.94 0.35
CA MET A 29 1.52 0.20 -0.85
C MET A 29 3.03 -0.04 -0.89
N ASP A 30 3.83 0.97 -0.58
CA ASP A 30 5.28 0.88 -0.59
C ASP A 30 5.82 -0.11 0.45
N GLY A 31 5.19 -0.17 1.63
CA GLY A 31 5.62 -1.09 2.69
C GLY A 31 5.23 -2.54 2.48
N ARG A 32 4.21 -2.84 1.64
CA ARG A 32 3.77 -4.23 1.37
C ARG A 32 4.34 -4.82 0.09
N MET A 33 4.57 -4.03 -0.95
CA MET A 33 4.93 -4.59 -2.25
C MET A 33 6.37 -5.15 -2.26
N GLY A 34 6.51 -6.43 -2.62
CA GLY A 34 7.81 -7.11 -2.69
C GLY A 34 8.32 -7.64 -1.36
N THR A 35 7.51 -7.61 -0.29
CA THR A 35 7.90 -8.01 1.05
C THR A 35 6.87 -8.92 1.70
N ILE A 36 7.20 -9.47 2.87
CA ILE A 36 6.26 -10.06 3.81
C ILE A 36 6.08 -9.05 4.95
N VAL A 37 4.84 -8.75 5.31
CA VAL A 37 4.53 -7.81 6.39
C VAL A 37 3.85 -8.49 7.57
N THR A 38 4.05 -7.95 8.76
CA THR A 38 3.40 -8.45 9.99
C THR A 38 1.94 -8.02 10.06
N ARG A 39 1.15 -8.70 10.91
CA ARG A 39 -0.25 -8.34 11.18
C ARG A 39 -0.34 -6.92 11.76
N ASP A 40 0.53 -6.59 12.71
CA ASP A 40 0.60 -5.26 13.32
C ASP A 40 0.88 -4.17 12.27
N PHE A 41 1.80 -4.39 11.34
CA PHE A 41 2.08 -3.44 10.27
C PHE A 41 0.80 -3.07 9.50
N ILE A 42 -0.03 -4.08 9.17
CA ILE A 42 -1.29 -3.88 8.46
C ILE A 42 -2.31 -3.18 9.36
N LEU A 43 -2.56 -3.71 10.56
CA LEU A 43 -3.59 -3.21 11.48
C LEU A 43 -3.35 -1.76 11.93
N GLU A 44 -2.09 -1.30 11.96
CA GLU A 44 -1.76 0.10 12.22
C GLU A 44 -2.12 1.07 11.08
N ARG A 45 -2.37 0.56 9.87
CA ARG A 45 -2.56 1.34 8.63
C ARG A 45 -3.96 1.21 8.03
N VAL A 46 -4.79 0.32 8.59
CA VAL A 46 -6.15 0.06 8.12
C VAL A 46 -7.18 0.33 9.22
N THR A 47 -8.40 0.62 8.81
CA THR A 47 -9.57 0.76 9.68
C THR A 47 -10.79 0.12 9.00
N GLY A 48 -11.98 0.28 9.57
CA GLY A 48 -13.24 -0.11 8.94
C GLY A 48 -13.30 -1.57 8.48
N LYS A 49 -13.82 -1.78 7.26
CA LYS A 49 -14.00 -3.13 6.70
C LYS A 49 -12.67 -3.84 6.47
N MET A 50 -11.65 -3.10 6.03
CA MET A 50 -10.34 -3.65 5.77
C MET A 50 -9.71 -4.19 7.05
N LYS A 51 -9.81 -3.44 8.16
CA LYS A 51 -9.36 -3.91 9.48
C LYS A 51 -10.08 -5.17 9.93
N GLN A 52 -11.41 -5.18 9.86
CA GLN A 52 -12.21 -6.36 10.22
C GLN A 52 -11.81 -7.58 9.37
N SER A 53 -11.56 -7.39 8.08
CA SER A 53 -11.10 -8.48 7.21
C SER A 53 -9.78 -9.08 7.66
N PHE A 54 -8.81 -8.27 8.10
CA PHE A 54 -7.51 -8.79 8.59
C PHE A 54 -7.56 -9.33 10.02
N GLU A 55 -8.45 -8.81 10.87
CA GLU A 55 -8.64 -9.34 12.22
C GLU A 55 -9.30 -10.73 12.20
N ASN A 56 -10.22 -10.95 11.25
CA ASN A 56 -10.94 -12.21 11.11
C ASN A 56 -10.19 -13.30 10.32
N MET A 57 -9.08 -12.96 9.67
CA MET A 57 -8.23 -13.94 8.99
C MET A 57 -7.50 -14.81 10.02
N ASP A 58 -7.47 -16.11 9.77
CA ASP A 58 -6.56 -17.00 10.47
C ASP A 58 -5.10 -16.77 10.03
N ASP A 59 -4.15 -17.46 10.67
CA ASP A 59 -2.72 -17.25 10.41
C ASP A 59 -2.27 -17.75 9.03
N GLU A 60 -2.92 -18.78 8.47
CA GLU A 60 -2.59 -19.27 7.13
C GLU A 60 -3.12 -18.33 6.05
N GLU A 61 -4.36 -17.86 6.21
CA GLU A 61 -4.97 -16.84 5.35
C GLU A 61 -4.17 -15.55 5.39
N PHE A 62 -3.78 -15.10 6.59
CA PHE A 62 -2.96 -13.91 6.76
C PHE A 62 -1.60 -14.06 6.08
N LYS A 63 -0.93 -15.21 6.26
CA LYS A 63 0.36 -15.48 5.62
C LYS A 63 0.26 -15.38 4.09
N LYS A 64 -0.77 -15.98 3.50
CA LYS A 64 -1.02 -15.89 2.04
C LYS A 64 -1.32 -14.45 1.60
N ALA A 65 -2.09 -13.71 2.38
CA ALA A 65 -2.47 -12.34 2.04
C ALA A 65 -1.32 -11.32 2.24
N SER A 66 -0.38 -11.60 3.15
CA SER A 66 0.74 -10.71 3.52
C SER A 66 2.01 -10.94 2.71
N ASP A 67 2.17 -12.11 2.10
CA ASP A 67 3.31 -12.42 1.24
C ASP A 67 3.12 -11.83 -0.16
N MET A 68 3.88 -10.77 -0.44
CA MET A 68 3.96 -10.15 -1.75
C MET A 68 5.37 -10.24 -2.34
N THR A 69 6.20 -11.19 -1.89
CA THR A 69 7.62 -11.30 -2.30
C THR A 69 7.79 -11.59 -3.80
N ASN A 70 6.83 -12.28 -4.42
CA ASN A 70 6.82 -12.57 -5.85
C ASN A 70 6.41 -11.37 -6.71
N ILE A 71 6.06 -10.23 -6.10
CA ILE A 71 5.58 -9.03 -6.77
C ILE A 71 6.68 -7.96 -6.77
N LYS A 72 7.08 -7.52 -7.97
CA LYS A 72 7.95 -6.35 -8.14
C LYS A 72 7.12 -5.16 -8.58
N LYS A 73 6.98 -4.15 -7.71
CA LYS A 73 6.29 -2.90 -8.05
C LYS A 73 7.04 -2.18 -9.17
N GLU A 74 6.30 -1.75 -10.19
CA GLU A 74 6.83 -0.89 -11.26
C GLU A 74 6.40 0.55 -11.06
N SER A 75 5.11 0.80 -10.85
CA SER A 75 4.60 2.16 -10.64
C SER A 75 3.38 2.21 -9.74
N PHE A 76 3.23 3.35 -9.06
CA PHE A 76 2.05 3.69 -8.26
C PHE A 76 1.65 5.12 -8.61
N LYS A 77 0.38 5.34 -8.97
CA LYS A 77 -0.14 6.64 -9.36
C LYS A 77 -1.51 6.89 -8.74
N ILE A 78 -1.69 8.05 -8.10
CA ILE A 78 -3.01 8.56 -7.75
C ILE A 78 -3.58 9.24 -9.01
N LEU A 79 -4.76 8.80 -9.44
CA LEU A 79 -5.43 9.27 -10.65
C LEU A 79 -6.49 10.32 -10.35
N SER A 80 -7.20 10.18 -9.24
CA SER A 80 -8.16 11.16 -8.77
C SER A 80 -8.35 11.06 -7.26
N LYS A 81 -8.83 12.16 -6.69
CA LYS A 81 -9.16 12.29 -5.27
C LYS A 81 -10.49 13.03 -5.13
N SER A 82 -11.38 12.50 -4.30
CA SER A 82 -12.60 13.17 -3.86
C SER A 82 -12.67 13.09 -2.34
N CYS A 83 -12.73 14.23 -1.66
CA CYS A 83 -12.72 14.28 -0.20
C CYS A 83 -13.98 14.97 0.34
N GLN A 84 -14.50 14.41 1.43
CA GLN A 84 -15.57 14.99 2.23
C GLN A 84 -15.14 14.90 3.69
N GLU A 85 -14.85 16.07 4.29
CA GLU A 85 -14.40 16.20 5.68
C GLU A 85 -13.22 15.27 6.03
N LYS A 86 -13.49 14.22 6.82
CA LYS A 86 -12.52 13.24 7.31
C LYS A 86 -12.46 11.96 6.48
N LYS A 87 -13.01 11.97 5.27
CA LYS A 87 -13.03 10.82 4.37
C LYS A 87 -12.60 11.22 2.97
N CYS A 88 -11.79 10.40 2.32
CA CYS A 88 -11.40 10.58 0.94
C CYS A 88 -11.51 9.27 0.16
N PHE A 89 -11.94 9.39 -1.09
CA PHE A 89 -11.88 8.32 -2.08
C PHE A 89 -10.76 8.63 -3.06
N LEU A 90 -9.78 7.73 -3.12
CA LEU A 90 -8.62 7.82 -4.00
C LEU A 90 -8.74 6.78 -5.10
N THR A 91 -8.85 7.22 -6.35
CA THR A 91 -8.66 6.31 -7.48
C THR A 91 -7.17 6.23 -7.77
N TYR A 92 -6.60 5.04 -7.83
CA TYR A 92 -5.17 4.84 -8.04
C TYR A 92 -4.91 3.67 -8.98
N SER A 93 -3.76 3.69 -9.66
CA SER A 93 -3.25 2.54 -10.38
C SER A 93 -1.94 2.04 -9.81
N VAL A 94 -1.76 0.72 -9.89
CA VAL A 94 -0.56 0.01 -9.47
C VAL A 94 -0.15 -0.90 -10.61
N ALA A 95 1.05 -0.67 -11.14
CA ALA A 95 1.69 -1.59 -12.09
C ALA A 95 2.71 -2.46 -11.35
N TYR A 96 2.69 -3.76 -11.59
CA TYR A 96 3.64 -4.70 -11.02
C TYR A 96 3.92 -5.88 -11.94
N GLN A 97 5.09 -6.46 -11.73
CA GLN A 97 5.51 -7.71 -12.34
C GLN A 97 5.38 -8.85 -11.35
N THR A 98 4.98 -10.02 -11.83
CA THR A 98 5.05 -11.27 -11.04
C THR A 98 6.23 -12.11 -11.50
N LYS A 99 6.95 -12.69 -10.53
CA LYS A 99 8.02 -13.64 -10.79
C LYS A 99 7.53 -15.06 -10.50
N ALA A 100 7.76 -15.96 -11.44
CA ALA A 100 7.70 -17.41 -11.22
C ALA A 100 9.05 -17.99 -11.65
N GLU A 101 9.70 -18.77 -10.77
CA GLU A 101 10.96 -19.48 -11.08
C GLU A 101 12.04 -18.58 -11.73
N GLU A 102 12.26 -17.40 -11.14
CA GLU A 102 13.19 -16.35 -11.60
C GLU A 102 12.88 -15.65 -12.93
N LYS A 103 11.82 -16.04 -13.63
CA LYS A 103 11.36 -15.36 -14.85
C LYS A 103 10.20 -14.41 -14.58
N THR A 104 10.18 -13.28 -15.29
CA THR A 104 9.05 -12.36 -15.26
C THR A 104 7.93 -12.92 -16.13
N THR A 105 6.81 -13.29 -15.52
CA THR A 105 5.73 -14.01 -16.23
C THR A 105 4.64 -13.07 -16.73
N PHE A 106 4.26 -12.09 -15.90
CA PHE A 106 3.19 -11.14 -16.24
C PHE A 106 3.52 -9.72 -15.79
N ALA A 107 3.20 -8.75 -16.64
CA ALA A 107 3.01 -7.36 -16.25
C ALA A 107 1.52 -7.12 -15.98
N THR A 108 1.18 -6.57 -14.82
CA THR A 108 -0.20 -6.32 -14.42
C THR A 108 -0.36 -4.87 -14.01
N GLU A 109 -1.35 -4.19 -14.57
CA GLU A 109 -1.82 -2.89 -14.09
C GLU A 109 -3.21 -3.03 -13.48
N VAL A 110 -3.36 -2.64 -12.22
CA VAL A 110 -4.65 -2.66 -11.52
C VAL A 110 -5.05 -1.24 -11.17
N LYS A 111 -6.27 -0.85 -11.53
CA LYS A 111 -6.91 0.39 -11.10
C LYS A 111 -7.92 0.09 -9.99
N LYS A 112 -7.79 0.77 -8.86
CA LYS A 112 -8.61 0.57 -7.65
C LYS A 112 -9.11 1.90 -7.08
N ILE A 113 -10.13 1.82 -6.22
CA ILE A 113 -10.56 2.92 -5.36
C ILE A 113 -10.28 2.53 -3.92
N ALA A 114 -9.51 3.36 -3.21
CA ALA A 114 -9.33 3.25 -1.77
C ALA A 114 -10.22 4.28 -1.06
N GLU A 115 -10.98 3.83 -0.07
CA GLU A 115 -11.59 4.70 0.94
C GLU A 115 -10.58 4.90 2.07
N VAL A 116 -10.23 6.16 2.35
CA VAL A 116 -9.28 6.53 3.41
C VAL A 116 -9.97 7.47 4.38
N VAL A 117 -9.86 7.20 5.68
CA VAL A 117 -10.56 7.92 6.75
C VAL A 117 -9.54 8.49 7.73
N ASN A 118 -9.78 9.71 8.20
CA ASN A 118 -8.97 10.33 9.25
C ASN A 118 -9.56 10.01 10.63
N GLU A 119 -8.85 9.20 11.40
CA GLU A 119 -9.19 8.83 12.78
C GLU A 119 -8.10 9.33 13.71
N GLY A 120 -8.46 10.20 14.66
CA GLY A 120 -7.49 10.74 15.63
C GLY A 120 -6.32 11.52 15.01
N GLY A 121 -6.53 12.14 13.83
CA GLY A 121 -5.47 12.87 13.11
C GLY A 121 -4.62 12.01 12.19
N LYS A 122 -4.85 10.68 12.12
CA LYS A 122 -4.14 9.75 11.25
C LYS A 122 -5.04 9.28 10.11
N TRP A 123 -4.55 9.31 8.88
CA TRP A 123 -5.26 8.74 7.73
C TRP A 123 -5.03 7.22 7.65
N LEU A 124 -6.12 6.45 7.61
CA LEU A 124 -6.14 4.99 7.58
C LEU A 124 -7.02 4.48 6.44
N ILE A 125 -6.68 3.33 5.87
CA ILE A 125 -7.42 2.75 4.74
C ILE A 125 -8.61 1.95 5.29
N SER A 126 -9.83 2.36 4.95
CA SER A 126 -11.08 1.76 5.43
C SER A 126 -11.57 0.63 4.52
N ASP A 127 -11.43 0.81 3.20
CA ASP A 127 -11.92 -0.12 2.19
C ASP A 127 -11.11 0.03 0.89
N VAL A 128 -11.04 -1.04 0.09
CA VAL A 128 -10.41 -1.05 -1.23
C VAL A 128 -11.26 -1.86 -2.20
N SER A 129 -11.65 -1.24 -3.31
CA SER A 129 -12.42 -1.89 -4.37
C SER A 129 -11.66 -1.89 -5.70
N ASN A 130 -11.85 -2.96 -6.48
CA ASN A 130 -11.24 -3.07 -7.81
C ASN A 130 -12.12 -2.39 -8.87
N ILE A 131 -11.52 -1.58 -9.75
CA ILE A 131 -12.22 -1.02 -10.92
C ILE A 131 -11.91 -1.87 -12.15
N LYS A 132 -10.62 -2.06 -12.44
CA LYS A 132 -10.16 -2.72 -13.67
C LYS A 132 -8.79 -3.33 -13.44
N THR A 133 -8.57 -4.50 -14.02
CA THR A 133 -7.26 -5.14 -14.09
C THR A 133 -6.89 -5.35 -15.54
N TYR A 134 -5.62 -5.08 -15.88
CA TYR A 134 -5.02 -5.37 -17.16
C TYR A 134 -3.83 -6.30 -16.94
N HIS A 135 -3.74 -7.38 -17.73
CA HIS A 135 -2.65 -8.35 -17.68
C HIS A 135 -2.01 -8.47 -19.06
N GLU A 136 -0.69 -8.45 -19.08
CA GLU A 136 0.13 -8.69 -20.25
C GLU A 136 1.07 -9.86 -19.95
N ALA A 137 0.92 -10.94 -20.71
CA ALA A 137 1.84 -12.07 -20.66
C ALA A 137 3.12 -11.68 -21.40
N LEU A 138 4.26 -11.77 -20.72
CA LEU A 138 5.56 -11.45 -21.30
C LEU A 138 6.24 -12.68 -21.90
N GLU A 139 5.72 -13.87 -21.62
CA GLU A 139 6.07 -15.13 -22.28
C GLU A 139 4.88 -15.69 -23.06
N PRO A 140 5.10 -16.29 -24.25
CA PRO A 140 4.03 -16.92 -25.01
C PRO A 140 3.46 -18.11 -24.23
N ILE A 141 2.14 -18.10 -24.01
CA ILE A 141 1.40 -19.24 -23.46
C ILE A 141 1.43 -20.33 -24.54
N ASN A 142 2.16 -21.42 -24.33
CA ASN A 142 2.09 -22.58 -25.23
C ASN A 142 0.80 -23.36 -24.92
N PRO A 143 -0.21 -23.37 -25.79
CA PRO A 143 -1.51 -23.97 -25.49
C PRO A 143 -1.54 -25.50 -25.72
N LEU A 144 -0.39 -26.15 -25.86
CA LEU A 144 -0.26 -27.57 -26.26
C LEU A 144 0.49 -28.44 -25.23
N GLU A 145 0.61 -28.01 -23.97
CA GLU A 145 0.98 -28.89 -22.84
C GLU A 145 -0.25 -29.21 -21.97
#